data_AF-A0A8T7CYK3-F1
#
_entry.id   AF-A0A8T7CYK3-F1
#
_cell.length_a   1.000
_cell.length_b   1.000
_cell.length_c   1.000
_cell.angle_alpha   90.00
_cell.angle_beta   90.00
_cell.angle_gamma   90.00
#
_symmetry.space_group_name_H-M   'P 1'
#
loop_
_entity.id
_entity.type
_entity.pdbx_description
1 polymer ?
#
loop_
_entity_poly.entity_id
_entity_poly.type
_entity_poly.pdbx_seq_one_letter_code
_entity_poly.pdbx_strand_id
1 'polypeptide(L)'
;RTESIQLAFDEEYQGDRVMALVIGLKSMLAAAYGDKKEFFIIDELDPQKLYNSARNIEITVWRLSQRSQANGELFLISNEMNGRVKNLSFERLFGEMISLQDTMAVIIAEKTQRTIKNVIQRLASAVFLPI
;
A
#
# COMPACT_ATOMS: atom_id res chain seq x y z
N ARG A 1 -1.23 -5.27 9.75
CA ARG A 1 0.15 -5.19 9.20
C ARG A 1 0.10 -5.76 7.79
N THR A 2 1.20 -5.77 7.04
CA THR A 2 1.22 -6.17 5.61
C THR A 2 0.79 -7.62 5.35
N GLU A 3 0.93 -8.50 6.35
CA GLU A 3 0.39 -9.87 6.34
C GLU A 3 -1.12 -9.92 6.08
N SER A 4 -1.90 -9.00 6.67
CA SER A 4 -3.34 -8.95 6.46
C SER A 4 -3.71 -8.61 5.01
N ILE A 5 -2.86 -7.84 4.32
CA ILE A 5 -3.04 -7.56 2.88
C ILE A 5 -2.85 -8.85 2.08
N GLN A 6 -1.96 -9.76 2.51
CA GLN A 6 -1.72 -11.02 1.80
C GLN A 6 -2.96 -11.92 1.82
N LEU A 7 -3.72 -11.93 2.91
CA LEU A 7 -4.97 -12.70 3.03
C LEU A 7 -6.00 -12.34 1.94
N ALA A 8 -6.01 -11.08 1.48
CA ALA A 8 -6.92 -10.66 0.41
C ALA A 8 -6.66 -11.42 -0.91
N PHE A 9 -5.45 -11.94 -1.11
CA PHE A 9 -5.00 -12.64 -2.31
C PHE A 9 -4.69 -14.13 -2.07
N ASP A 10 -5.03 -14.64 -0.89
CA ASP A 10 -4.85 -16.05 -0.53
C ASP A 10 -6.08 -16.85 -0.96
N GLU A 11 -5.90 -17.91 -1.74
CA GLU A 11 -6.99 -18.73 -2.27
C GLU A 11 -7.75 -19.49 -1.16
N GLU A 12 -7.06 -19.85 -0.07
CA GLU A 12 -7.66 -20.60 1.04
C GLU A 12 -8.44 -19.68 2.00
N TYR A 13 -8.21 -18.36 1.94
CA TYR A 13 -8.84 -17.41 2.84
C TYR A 13 -10.35 -17.26 2.58
N GLN A 14 -11.15 -17.66 3.57
CA GLN A 14 -12.63 -17.63 3.52
C GLN A 14 -13.25 -16.40 4.19
N GLY A 15 -12.43 -15.47 4.72
CA GLY A 15 -12.92 -14.26 5.39
C GLY A 15 -13.23 -13.12 4.42
N ASP A 16 -13.59 -11.97 4.97
CA ASP A 16 -13.79 -10.75 4.18
C ASP A 16 -12.44 -10.22 3.64
N ARG A 17 -12.23 -10.39 2.33
CA ARG A 17 -11.03 -9.96 1.60
C ARG A 17 -10.90 -8.44 1.54
N VAL A 18 -12.03 -7.73 1.43
CA VAL A 18 -12.04 -6.25 1.43
C VAL A 18 -11.63 -5.75 2.80
N MET A 19 -12.18 -6.32 3.87
CA MET A 19 -11.79 -5.99 5.23
C MET A 19 -10.31 -6.31 5.50
N ALA A 20 -9.83 -7.47 5.06
CA ALA A 20 -8.42 -7.86 5.20
C ALA A 20 -7.47 -6.86 4.52
N LEU A 21 -7.80 -6.44 3.29
CA LEU A 21 -7.09 -5.43 2.53
C LEU A 21 -7.10 -4.06 3.25
N VAL A 22 -8.28 -3.57 3.62
CA VAL A 22 -8.47 -2.24 4.21
C VAL A 22 -7.79 -2.14 5.58
N ILE A 23 -7.97 -3.16 6.45
CA ILE A 23 -7.30 -3.19 7.75
C ILE A 23 -5.79 -3.36 7.58
N GLY A 24 -5.36 -4.19 6.62
CA GLY A 24 -3.95 -4.36 6.29
C GLY A 24 -3.27 -3.04 5.91
N LEU A 25 -3.86 -2.29 4.98
CA LEU A 25 -3.39 -0.96 4.57
C LEU A 25 -3.46 0.05 5.72
N LYS A 26 -4.58 0.13 6.43
CA LYS A 26 -4.76 1.05 7.57
C LYS A 26 -3.69 0.83 8.64
N SER A 27 -3.47 -0.42 9.03
CA SER A 27 -2.50 -0.75 10.07
C SER A 27 -1.05 -0.62 9.60
N MET A 28 -0.77 -0.85 8.32
CA MET A 28 0.53 -0.56 7.72
C MET A 28 0.82 0.94 7.76
N LEU A 29 -0.14 1.77 7.36
CA LEU A 29 0.00 3.22 7.43
C LEU A 29 0.13 3.70 8.87
N ALA A 30 -0.71 3.23 9.80
CA ALA A 30 -0.56 3.58 11.22
C ALA A 30 0.85 3.27 11.73
N ALA A 31 1.39 2.08 11.43
CA ALA A 31 2.74 1.70 11.83
C ALA A 31 3.84 2.54 11.16
N ALA A 32 3.66 2.96 9.90
CA ALA A 32 4.60 3.85 9.21
C ALA A 32 4.70 5.23 9.89
N TYR A 33 3.63 5.66 10.55
CA TYR A 33 3.58 6.88 11.36
C TYR A 33 3.83 6.63 12.87
N GLY A 34 4.38 5.47 13.22
CA GLY A 34 4.75 5.13 14.59
C GLY A 34 3.56 4.82 15.52
N ASP A 35 2.43 4.38 14.96
CA ASP A 35 1.17 4.06 15.67
C ASP A 35 0.62 5.22 16.53
N LYS A 36 1.05 6.45 16.22
CA LYS A 36 0.58 7.67 16.88
C LYS A 36 -0.80 8.05 16.38
N LYS A 37 -1.67 8.47 17.30
CA LYS A 37 -3.01 9.00 16.99
C LYS A 37 -3.01 10.52 16.79
N GLU A 38 -1.98 11.19 17.30
CA GLU A 38 -1.80 12.63 17.29
C GLU A 38 -0.35 12.93 16.88
N PHE A 39 -0.16 14.00 16.12
CA PHE A 39 1.16 14.42 15.64
C PHE A 39 1.49 15.81 16.19
N PHE A 40 2.64 15.91 16.82
CA PHE A 40 3.23 17.15 17.29
C PHE A 40 4.45 17.52 16.45
N ILE A 41 4.82 18.79 16.42
CA ILE A 41 5.97 19.29 15.62
C ILE A 41 7.28 18.57 15.97
N ILE A 42 7.43 18.15 17.23
CA ILE A 42 8.60 17.44 17.76
C ILE A 42 8.58 15.94 17.49
N ASP A 43 7.50 15.39 16.92
CA ASP A 43 7.46 13.98 16.60
C ASP A 43 8.46 13.64 15.50
N GLU A 44 9.31 12.66 15.79
CA GLU A 44 10.20 12.06 14.81
C GLU A 44 9.48 10.93 14.10
N LEU A 45 9.34 11.09 12.79
CA LEU A 45 8.89 10.04 11.89
C LEU A 45 10.11 9.41 11.22
N ASP A 46 9.99 8.13 10.84
CA ASP A 46 11.02 7.46 10.05
C ASP A 46 10.72 7.64 8.56
N PRO A 47 11.54 8.42 7.81
CA PRO A 47 11.31 8.64 6.39
C PRO A 47 11.39 7.35 5.57
N GLN A 48 12.16 6.35 6.02
CA GLN A 48 12.25 5.07 5.32
C GLN A 48 10.93 4.28 5.44
N LYS A 49 10.24 4.34 6.58
CA LYS A 49 8.95 3.66 6.77
C LYS A 49 7.86 4.29 5.90
N LEU A 50 7.86 5.62 5.78
CA LEU A 50 6.96 6.36 4.90
C LEU A 50 7.19 5.98 3.43
N TYR A 51 8.45 5.99 2.98
CA TYR A 51 8.82 5.52 1.64
C TYR A 51 8.40 4.06 1.40
N ASN A 52 8.70 3.16 2.35
CA ASN A 52 8.33 1.76 2.25
C ASN A 52 6.82 1.57 2.18
N SER A 53 6.05 2.40 2.88
CA SER A 53 4.58 2.37 2.84
C SER A 53 4.04 2.77 1.45
N ALA A 54 4.66 3.74 0.78
CA ALA A 54 4.32 4.10 -0.60
C ALA A 54 4.55 2.93 -1.56
N ARG A 55 5.73 2.30 -1.49
CA ARG A 55 6.06 1.11 -2.30
C ARG A 55 5.12 -0.06 -2.00
N ASN A 56 4.73 -0.25 -0.75
CA ASN A 56 3.77 -1.29 -0.37
C ASN A 56 2.36 -1.02 -0.92
N ILE A 57 1.94 0.24 -1.03
CA ILE A 57 0.68 0.59 -1.71
C ILE A 57 0.79 0.23 -3.20
N GLU A 58 1.89 0.56 -3.89
CA GLU A 58 2.09 0.17 -5.29
C GLU A 58 2.05 -1.34 -5.50
N ILE A 59 2.71 -2.11 -4.63
CA ILE A 59 2.67 -3.58 -4.66
C ILE A 59 1.21 -4.05 -4.50
N THR A 60 0.44 -3.40 -3.64
CA THR A 60 -0.98 -3.73 -3.42
C THR A 60 -1.81 -3.45 -4.66
N VAL A 61 -1.66 -2.28 -5.29
CA VAL A 61 -2.35 -1.90 -6.54
C VAL A 61 -2.03 -2.88 -7.67
N TRP A 62 -0.75 -3.24 -7.80
CA TRP A 62 -0.33 -4.22 -8.79
C TRP A 62 -0.98 -5.58 -8.54
N ARG A 63 -1.03 -6.05 -7.28
CA ARG A 63 -1.69 -7.32 -6.93
C ARG A 63 -3.19 -7.27 -7.22
N LEU A 64 -3.89 -6.18 -6.92
CA LEU A 64 -5.31 -6.00 -7.27
C LEU A 64 -5.55 -6.12 -8.77
N SER A 65 -4.59 -5.69 -9.59
CA SER A 65 -4.73 -5.67 -11.04
C SER A 65 -4.26 -6.97 -11.73
N GLN A 66 -3.53 -7.84 -11.04
CA GLN A 66 -2.80 -8.97 -11.65
C GLN A 66 -3.01 -10.31 -10.96
N ARG A 67 -3.44 -10.35 -9.70
CA ARG A 67 -3.68 -11.60 -8.98
C ARG A 67 -5.09 -12.09 -9.26
N SER A 68 -5.16 -13.24 -9.92
CA SER A 68 -6.39 -13.96 -10.20
C SER A 68 -6.45 -15.29 -9.43
N GLN A 69 -7.67 -15.73 -9.19
CA GLN A 69 -8.01 -17.07 -8.69
C GLN A 69 -7.80 -18.12 -9.79
N ALA A 70 -7.88 -19.41 -9.44
CA ALA A 70 -7.76 -20.50 -10.41
C ALA A 70 -8.77 -20.43 -11.58
N ASN A 71 -9.92 -19.77 -11.39
CA ASN A 71 -10.93 -19.55 -12.44
C ASN A 71 -10.59 -18.39 -13.41
N GLY A 72 -9.47 -17.68 -13.20
CA GLY A 72 -9.03 -16.55 -14.01
C GLY A 72 -9.57 -15.18 -13.57
N GLU A 73 -10.51 -15.13 -12.63
CA GLU A 73 -11.08 -13.88 -12.12
C GLU A 73 -10.17 -13.24 -11.06
N LEU A 74 -10.15 -11.91 -10.99
CA LEU A 74 -9.38 -11.20 -9.96
C LEU A 74 -9.96 -11.46 -8.57
N PHE A 75 -9.10 -11.58 -7.56
CA PHE A 75 -9.53 -11.74 -6.16
C PHE A 75 -10.42 -10.60 -5.67
N LEU A 76 -10.14 -9.38 -6.13
CA LEU A 76 -10.89 -8.17 -5.83
C LEU A 76 -10.89 -7.29 -7.08
N ILE A 77 -12.08 -6.85 -7.50
CA ILE A 77 -12.22 -5.91 -8.61
C ILE A 77 -12.04 -4.50 -8.07
N SER A 78 -10.96 -3.83 -8.47
CA SER A 78 -10.69 -2.41 -8.11
C SER A 78 -10.94 -1.45 -9.25
N ASN A 79 -10.64 -1.85 -10.49
CA ASN A 79 -10.77 -1.00 -11.67
C ASN A 79 -11.54 -1.77 -12.75
N GLU A 80 -12.32 -1.05 -13.57
CA GLU A 80 -13.08 -1.61 -14.69
C GLU A 80 -12.74 -0.81 -15.95
N MET A 81 -12.24 -1.48 -16.99
CA MET A 81 -11.86 -0.85 -18.27
C MET A 81 -12.67 -1.35 -19.47
N ASN A 82 -13.26 -2.54 -19.34
CA ASN A 82 -13.92 -3.28 -20.41
C ASN A 82 -15.46 -3.24 -20.29
N GLY A 83 -15.99 -2.82 -19.13
CA GLY A 83 -17.41 -2.63 -18.90
C GLY A 83 -18.01 -1.42 -19.62
N ARG A 84 -19.35 -1.30 -19.59
CA ARG A 84 -20.10 -0.16 -20.17
C ARG A 84 -19.63 1.19 -19.61
N VAL A 85 -19.21 1.21 -18.35
CA VAL A 85 -18.63 2.38 -17.69
C VAL A 85 -17.21 2.05 -17.27
N LYS A 86 -16.25 2.85 -17.73
CA LYS A 86 -14.86 2.76 -17.27
C LYS A 86 -14.76 3.35 -15.87
N ASN A 87 -14.25 2.58 -14.93
CA ASN A 87 -14.02 3.00 -13.55
C ASN A 87 -12.54 2.86 -13.19
N LEU A 88 -11.88 4.01 -13.02
CA LEU A 88 -10.48 4.13 -12.56
C LEU A 88 -10.39 4.95 -11.26
N SER A 89 -11.48 4.99 -10.48
CA SER A 89 -11.52 5.77 -9.24
C SER A 89 -10.54 5.23 -8.21
N PHE A 90 -10.40 3.91 -8.09
CA PHE A 90 -9.45 3.28 -7.18
C PHE A 90 -8.00 3.55 -7.59
N GLU A 91 -7.68 3.43 -8.88
CA GLU A 91 -6.35 3.81 -9.39
C GLU A 91 -5.97 5.23 -8.99
N ARG A 92 -6.92 6.17 -9.10
CA ARG A 92 -6.71 7.57 -8.72
C ARG A 92 -6.49 7.74 -7.21
N LEU A 93 -7.34 7.14 -6.39
CA LEU A 93 -7.22 7.20 -4.94
C LEU A 93 -5.90 6.59 -4.45
N PHE A 94 -5.50 5.45 -4.99
CA PHE A 94 -4.22 4.85 -4.65
C PHE A 94 -3.05 5.71 -5.11
N GLY A 95 -3.13 6.33 -6.29
CA GLY A 95 -2.12 7.29 -6.75
C GLY A 95 -1.96 8.49 -5.80
N GLU A 96 -3.07 9.05 -5.31
CA GLU A 96 -3.05 10.10 -4.29
C GLU A 96 -2.40 9.61 -2.99
N MET A 97 -2.72 8.40 -2.54
CA MET A 97 -2.11 7.81 -1.35
C MET A 97 -0.61 7.59 -1.51
N ILE A 98 -0.16 7.05 -2.64
CA ILE A 98 1.27 6.83 -2.95
C ILE A 98 2.01 8.17 -2.93
N SER A 99 1.48 9.16 -3.65
CA SER A 99 2.06 10.51 -3.69
C SER A 99 2.17 11.12 -2.29
N LEU A 100 1.14 10.99 -1.46
CA LEU A 100 1.17 11.52 -0.09
C LEU A 100 2.29 10.88 0.73
N GLN A 101 2.44 9.56 0.67
CA GLN A 101 3.48 8.87 1.44
C GLN A 101 4.89 9.21 0.95
N ASP A 102 5.11 9.27 -0.37
CA ASP A 102 6.40 9.66 -0.95
C ASP A 102 6.76 11.11 -0.61
N THR A 103 5.82 12.05 -0.72
CA THR A 103 6.03 13.45 -0.33
C THR A 103 6.39 13.57 1.15
N MET A 104 5.67 12.86 2.03
CA MET A 104 5.97 12.86 3.46
C MET A 104 7.36 12.25 3.75
N ALA A 105 7.73 11.18 3.05
CA ALA A 105 9.06 10.59 3.19
C ALA A 105 10.16 11.61 2.88
N VAL A 106 10.02 12.37 1.78
CA VAL A 106 10.97 13.42 1.39
C VAL A 106 11.03 14.55 2.41
N ILE A 107 9.87 15.09 2.82
CA ILE A 107 9.80 16.19 3.82
C ILE A 107 10.49 15.80 5.13
N ILE A 108 10.24 14.57 5.61
CA ILE A 108 10.83 14.09 6.85
C ILE A 108 12.32 13.78 6.68
N ALA A 109 12.74 13.23 5.54
CA ALA A 109 14.15 12.99 5.23
C ALA A 109 14.96 14.29 5.24
N GLU A 110 14.44 15.34 4.61
CA GLU A 110 15.06 16.67 4.61
C GLU A 110 15.10 17.29 6.01
N LYS A 111 13.98 17.25 6.75
CA LYS A 111 13.91 17.74 8.15
C LYS A 111 14.93 17.04 9.06
N THR A 112 15.12 15.74 8.89
CA THR A 112 15.96 14.91 9.76
C THR A 112 17.36 14.67 9.23
N GLN A 113 17.71 15.22 8.05
CA GLN A 113 18.97 14.99 7.35
C GLN A 113 19.29 13.50 7.14
N ARG A 114 18.26 12.68 6.88
CA ARG A 114 18.40 11.23 6.63
C ARG A 114 18.27 10.93 5.14
N THR A 115 19.04 9.96 4.65
CA THR A 115 18.92 9.47 3.27
C THR A 115 17.89 8.36 3.19
N ILE A 116 16.98 8.44 2.21
CA ILE A 116 16.06 7.35 1.87
C ILE A 116 16.77 6.34 0.98
N LYS A 117 16.72 5.06 1.35
CA LYS A 117 17.20 3.98 0.50
C LYS A 117 16.12 3.61 -0.50
N ASN A 118 16.34 3.97 -1.75
CA ASN A 118 15.43 3.62 -2.84
C ASN A 118 15.53 2.12 -3.15
N VAL A 119 14.39 1.46 -3.24
CA VAL A 119 14.29 0.03 -3.53
C VAL A 119 13.61 -0.14 -4.87
N ILE A 120 14.34 -0.70 -5.84
CA ILE A 120 13.79 -1.08 -7.14
C ILE A 120 13.42 -2.55 -7.08
N GLN A 121 12.14 -2.87 -7.24
CA GLN A 121 11.64 -4.24 -7.33
C GLN A 121 10.77 -4.43 -8.56
N ARG A 122 10.85 -5.62 -9.17
CA ARG A 122 9.86 -6.05 -10.16
C ARG A 122 8.57 -6.36 -9.43
N LEU A 123 7.49 -5.64 -9.74
CA LEU A 123 6.20 -5.78 -9.05
C LEU A 123 5.68 -7.23 -9.02
N ALA A 124 5.95 -8.01 -10.08
CA ALA A 124 5.56 -9.42 -10.17
C ALA A 124 6.09 -10.33 -9.06
N SER A 125 7.30 -10.05 -8.57
CA SER A 125 7.97 -10.80 -7.50
C SER A 125 8.13 -9.97 -6.23
N ALA A 126 7.46 -8.83 -6.13
CA ALA A 126 7.66 -7.89 -5.05
C ALA A 126 7.07 -8.42 -3.74
N VAL A 127 7.88 -8.30 -2.69
CA VAL A 127 7.50 -8.59 -1.30
C VAL A 127 7.27 -7.27 -0.59
N PHE A 128 6.36 -7.27 0.37
CA PHE A 128 6.13 -6.06 1.17
C PHE A 128 7.40 -5.68 1.92
N LEU A 129 7.77 -4.41 1.82
CA LEU A 129 8.88 -3.80 2.51
C LEU A 129 8.57 -3.66 4.00
N PRO A 130 9.60 -3.70 4.86
CA PRO A 130 9.42 -3.60 6.31
C PRO A 130 8.87 -2.24 6.71
N ILE A 131 7.97 -2.26 7.70
CA ILE A 131 7.39 -1.09 8.37
C ILE A 131 7.77 -1.15 9.84
#